data_AF-A0A9X1ST21-F1
#
_entry.id   AF-A0A9X1ST21-F1
#
_cell.length_a   1.000
_cell.length_b   1.000
_cell.length_c   1.000
_cell.angle_alpha   90.00
_cell.angle_beta   90.00
_cell.angle_gamma   90.00
#
_symmetry.space_group_name_H-M   'P 1'
#
loop_
_entity.id
_entity.type
_entity.pdbx_description
1 polymer ?
#
loop_
_entity_poly.entity_id
_entity_poly.type
_entity_poly.pdbx_seq_one_letter_code
_entity_poly.pdbx_strand_id
1 'polypeptide(L)'
;MGELMVQLVHEVLDRSTCHDRSKTLPPEVEVFDVVSPRLKTLTYGSDEYKASLAEMGEALAHHYAENAHHPEHHPDGVNGMTLVDLVEMLSDWKAATERHDDGDLVKSLRIQQGRFAMTWQLTQILSNTAAHFGWIPEQARRVEPPLMDADLAAIHDRAVTAGQAELEGWDQDDRLKAFDESQRDVAPLLEEVKRLRAELAAR
;
A
#
# COMPACT_ATOMS: atom_id res chain seq x y z
N MET A 1 17.94 -17.23 10.28
CA MET A 1 17.83 -16.33 9.10
C MET A 1 16.99 -16.95 8.00
N GLY A 2 17.41 -18.06 7.36
CA GLY A 2 16.65 -18.68 6.27
C GLY A 2 15.22 -19.11 6.64
N GLU A 3 15.03 -19.69 7.83
CA GLU A 3 13.71 -20.13 8.32
C GLU A 3 12.68 -18.99 8.40
N LEU A 4 13.09 -17.77 8.76
CA LEU A 4 12.20 -16.60 8.83
C LEU A 4 11.75 -16.14 7.44
N MET A 5 12.65 -16.19 6.45
CA MET A 5 12.28 -15.92 5.06
C MET A 5 11.33 -16.99 4.51
N VAL A 6 11.56 -18.25 4.86
CA VAL A 6 10.70 -19.36 4.44
C VAL A 6 9.28 -19.22 5.00
N GLN A 7 9.12 -18.72 6.23
CA GLN A 7 7.80 -18.43 6.80
C GLN A 7 7.00 -17.43 5.94
N LEU A 8 7.63 -16.32 5.54
CA LEU A 8 7.00 -15.33 4.65
C LEU A 8 6.62 -15.94 3.30
N VAL A 9 7.53 -16.73 2.70
CA VAL A 9 7.28 -17.40 1.41
C VAL A 9 6.13 -18.38 1.53
N HIS A 10 6.07 -19.18 2.59
CA HIS A 10 4.99 -20.13 2.82
C HIS A 10 3.64 -19.42 2.94
N GLU A 11 3.56 -18.32 3.68
CA GLU A 11 2.29 -17.58 3.79
C GLU A 11 1.85 -17.00 2.44
N VAL A 12 2.78 -16.44 1.66
CA VAL A 12 2.47 -15.97 0.29
C VAL A 12 1.98 -17.11 -0.59
N LEU A 13 2.60 -18.29 -0.50
CA LEU A 13 2.18 -19.47 -1.27
C LEU A 13 0.78 -19.93 -0.86
N ASP A 14 0.51 -20.05 0.43
CA ASP A 14 -0.79 -20.47 0.94
C ASP A 14 -1.88 -19.49 0.46
N ARG A 15 -1.66 -18.18 0.66
CA ARG A 15 -2.57 -17.12 0.21
C ARG A 15 -2.76 -17.10 -1.30
N SER A 16 -1.73 -17.40 -2.10
CA SER A 16 -1.88 -17.49 -3.56
C SER A 16 -2.88 -18.55 -4.02
N THR A 17 -3.05 -19.63 -3.23
CA THR A 17 -4.00 -20.71 -3.56
C THR A 17 -5.42 -20.46 -3.07
N CYS A 18 -5.60 -19.53 -2.13
CA CYS A 18 -6.91 -19.21 -1.54
C CYS A 18 -7.29 -17.72 -1.65
N HIS A 19 -6.53 -16.93 -2.40
CA HIS A 19 -6.83 -15.54 -2.72
C HIS A 19 -8.28 -15.39 -3.16
N ASP A 20 -9.00 -14.46 -2.53
CA ASP A 20 -10.41 -14.18 -2.82
C ASP A 20 -11.35 -15.38 -2.70
N ARG A 21 -10.98 -16.44 -1.97
CA ARG A 21 -11.81 -17.65 -1.85
C ARG A 21 -13.23 -17.31 -1.35
N SER A 22 -13.37 -16.28 -0.53
CA SER A 22 -14.67 -15.83 -0.03
C SER A 22 -15.64 -15.47 -1.17
N LYS A 23 -15.16 -15.01 -2.34
CA LYS A 23 -15.99 -14.71 -3.54
C LYS A 23 -16.75 -15.92 -4.08
N THR A 24 -16.30 -17.14 -3.73
CA THR A 24 -16.90 -18.39 -4.21
C THR A 24 -17.92 -18.97 -3.23
N LEU A 25 -18.21 -18.26 -2.14
CA LEU A 25 -19.11 -18.68 -1.08
C LEU A 25 -20.14 -17.58 -0.78
N PRO A 26 -21.32 -17.93 -0.22
CA PRO A 26 -22.24 -16.92 0.31
C PRO A 26 -21.58 -16.14 1.46
N PRO A 27 -21.87 -14.83 1.61
CA PRO A 27 -22.87 -14.05 0.87
C PRO A 27 -22.34 -13.40 -0.44
N GLU A 28 -21.10 -13.72 -0.85
CA GLU A 28 -20.44 -13.02 -1.96
C GLU A 28 -20.79 -13.58 -3.34
N VAL A 29 -20.83 -14.91 -3.46
CA VAL A 29 -20.88 -15.59 -4.77
C VAL A 29 -22.04 -15.13 -5.65
N GLU A 30 -23.24 -14.96 -5.08
CA GLU A 30 -24.42 -14.54 -5.84
C GLU A 30 -24.27 -13.12 -6.43
N VAL A 31 -23.56 -12.23 -5.73
CA VAL A 31 -23.33 -10.85 -6.18
C VAL A 31 -22.18 -10.78 -7.16
N PHE A 32 -21.06 -11.45 -6.86
CA PHE A 32 -19.87 -11.40 -7.71
C PHE A 32 -20.11 -12.08 -9.07
N ASP A 33 -20.94 -13.12 -9.15
CA ASP A 33 -21.33 -13.76 -10.42
C ASP A 33 -22.05 -12.79 -11.37
N VAL A 34 -22.81 -11.84 -10.83
CA VAL A 34 -23.55 -10.83 -11.61
C VAL A 34 -22.69 -9.61 -11.94
N VAL A 35 -21.92 -9.11 -10.97
CA VAL A 35 -21.22 -7.83 -11.09
C VAL A 35 -19.86 -7.97 -11.77
N SER A 36 -19.12 -9.06 -11.56
CA SER A 36 -17.77 -9.23 -12.14
C SER A 36 -17.76 -9.16 -13.67
N PRO A 37 -18.70 -9.78 -14.41
CA PRO A 37 -18.77 -9.63 -15.87
C PRO A 37 -19.04 -8.19 -16.32
N ARG A 38 -19.85 -7.43 -15.57
CA ARG A 38 -20.13 -6.02 -15.86
C ARG A 38 -18.90 -5.16 -15.67
N LEU A 39 -18.22 -5.32 -14.52
CA LEU A 39 -17.02 -4.54 -14.18
C LEU A 39 -15.94 -4.67 -15.26
N LYS A 40 -15.76 -5.86 -15.83
CA LYS A 40 -14.77 -6.11 -16.90
C LYS A 40 -14.85 -5.09 -18.05
N THR A 41 -16.06 -4.68 -18.40
CA THR A 41 -16.33 -3.77 -19.54
C THR A 41 -16.30 -2.28 -19.17
N LEU A 42 -16.20 -1.97 -17.88
CA LEU A 42 -16.18 -0.59 -17.38
C LEU A 42 -14.74 -0.11 -17.21
N THR A 43 -14.51 1.16 -17.49
CA THR A 43 -13.23 1.81 -17.21
C THR A 43 -13.05 1.95 -15.70
N TYR A 44 -11.92 1.45 -15.19
CA TYR A 44 -11.59 1.52 -13.77
C TYR A 44 -11.66 2.97 -13.24
N GLY A 45 -12.45 3.16 -12.17
CA GLY A 45 -12.64 4.47 -11.53
C GLY A 45 -13.64 5.40 -12.21
N SER A 46 -14.33 4.98 -13.27
CA SER A 46 -15.46 5.73 -13.84
C SER A 46 -16.64 5.80 -12.86
N ASP A 47 -17.62 6.66 -13.13
CA ASP A 47 -18.80 6.78 -12.26
C ASP A 47 -19.71 5.55 -12.34
N GLU A 48 -19.78 4.91 -13.51
CA GLU A 48 -20.48 3.63 -13.71
C GLU A 48 -19.78 2.49 -12.95
N TYR A 49 -18.44 2.49 -12.92
CA TYR A 49 -17.66 1.54 -12.13
C TYR A 49 -17.97 1.72 -10.64
N LYS A 50 -17.94 2.96 -10.13
CA LYS A 50 -18.25 3.26 -8.72
C LYS A 50 -19.69 2.89 -8.36
N ALA A 51 -20.65 3.18 -9.25
CA ALA A 51 -22.05 2.80 -9.05
C ALA A 51 -22.21 1.27 -8.97
N SER A 52 -21.51 0.53 -9.83
CA SER A 52 -21.53 -0.94 -9.81
C SER A 52 -20.93 -1.50 -8.51
N LEU A 53 -19.90 -0.86 -7.93
CA LEU A 53 -19.39 -1.24 -6.62
C LEU A 53 -20.38 -0.94 -5.49
N ALA A 54 -21.10 0.18 -5.55
CA ALA A 54 -22.11 0.53 -4.55
C ALA A 54 -23.26 -0.48 -4.53
N GLU A 55 -23.64 -1.03 -5.69
CA GLU A 55 -24.64 -2.10 -5.82
C GLU A 55 -24.25 -3.40 -5.11
N MET A 56 -22.95 -3.65 -4.89
CA MET A 56 -22.47 -4.90 -4.26
C MET A 56 -22.74 -4.97 -2.75
N GLY A 57 -22.93 -3.83 -2.08
CA GLY A 57 -23.38 -3.74 -0.69
C GLY A 57 -22.64 -4.68 0.28
N GLU A 58 -23.40 -5.54 0.96
CA GLU A 58 -22.91 -6.47 1.99
C GLU A 58 -21.88 -7.47 1.45
N ALA A 59 -22.00 -7.93 0.21
CA ALA A 59 -21.02 -8.83 -0.39
C ALA A 59 -19.63 -8.18 -0.46
N LEU A 60 -19.57 -6.89 -0.84
CA LEU A 60 -18.29 -6.18 -0.90
C LEU A 60 -17.72 -5.88 0.49
N ALA A 61 -18.59 -5.58 1.47
CA ALA A 61 -18.18 -5.40 2.85
C ALA A 61 -17.63 -6.70 3.47
N HIS A 62 -18.30 -7.83 3.24
CA HIS A 62 -17.83 -9.15 3.64
C HIS A 62 -16.49 -9.48 2.98
N HIS A 63 -16.36 -9.18 1.68
CA HIS A 63 -15.14 -9.39 0.92
C HIS A 63 -13.93 -8.67 1.52
N TYR A 64 -14.07 -7.38 1.85
CA TYR A 64 -13.01 -6.63 2.53
C TYR A 64 -12.72 -7.15 3.93
N ALA A 65 -13.73 -7.60 4.68
CA ALA A 65 -13.54 -8.17 6.00
C ALA A 65 -12.79 -9.51 6.00
N GLU A 66 -12.95 -10.33 4.96
CA GLU A 66 -12.32 -11.65 4.88
C GLU A 66 -10.92 -11.63 4.22
N ASN A 67 -10.59 -10.60 3.43
CA ASN A 67 -9.37 -10.60 2.61
C ASN A 67 -8.42 -9.45 3.00
N ALA A 68 -7.39 -9.79 3.77
CA ALA A 68 -6.45 -8.83 4.38
C ALA A 68 -5.55 -8.05 3.40
N HIS A 69 -5.52 -8.44 2.12
CA HIS A 69 -4.81 -7.66 1.10
C HIS A 69 -5.57 -6.38 0.69
N HIS A 70 -6.82 -6.20 1.12
CA HIS A 70 -7.55 -4.94 0.96
C HIS A 70 -7.23 -3.98 2.10
N PRO A 71 -6.88 -2.71 1.82
CA PRO A 71 -6.73 -1.70 2.87
C PRO A 71 -7.97 -1.54 3.74
N GLU A 72 -9.17 -1.72 3.18
CA GLU A 72 -10.45 -1.68 3.88
C GLU A 72 -10.62 -2.77 4.96
N HIS A 73 -9.83 -3.85 4.92
CA HIS A 73 -9.79 -4.86 5.98
C HIS A 73 -9.24 -4.28 7.29
N HIS A 74 -8.33 -3.32 7.19
CA HIS A 74 -7.51 -2.85 8.30
C HIS A 74 -8.08 -1.57 8.91
N PRO A 75 -8.22 -1.47 10.25
CA PRO A 75 -8.65 -0.24 10.91
C PRO A 75 -7.78 0.98 10.59
N ASP A 76 -6.47 0.76 10.43
CA ASP A 76 -5.49 1.80 10.10
C ASP A 76 -5.17 1.87 8.59
N GLY A 77 -6.04 1.26 7.77
CA GLY A 77 -5.87 1.19 6.32
C GLY A 77 -4.55 0.54 5.92
N VAL A 78 -3.85 1.12 4.96
CA VAL A 78 -2.56 0.62 4.48
C VAL A 78 -1.49 0.55 5.60
N ASN A 79 -1.60 1.36 6.65
CA ASN A 79 -0.65 1.31 7.78
C ASN A 79 -0.84 0.07 8.67
N GLY A 80 -1.98 -0.61 8.58
CA GLY A 80 -2.24 -1.87 9.29
C GLY A 80 -1.75 -3.11 8.52
N MET A 81 -1.35 -2.95 7.26
CA MET A 81 -0.97 -4.07 6.39
C MET A 81 0.42 -4.63 6.72
N THR A 82 0.57 -5.94 6.58
CA THR A 82 1.87 -6.61 6.56
C THR A 82 2.53 -6.54 5.19
N LEU A 83 3.80 -6.95 5.08
CA LEU A 83 4.47 -7.10 3.79
C LEU A 83 3.80 -8.17 2.90
N VAL A 84 3.23 -9.21 3.50
CA VAL A 84 2.50 -10.27 2.76
C VAL A 84 1.22 -9.70 2.16
N ASP A 85 0.48 -8.90 2.93
CA ASP A 85 -0.71 -8.20 2.43
C ASP A 85 -0.38 -7.28 1.25
N LEU A 86 0.71 -6.52 1.35
CA LEU A 86 1.14 -5.61 0.28
C LEU A 86 1.56 -6.36 -1.00
N VAL A 87 2.21 -7.52 -0.86
CA VAL A 87 2.59 -8.37 -2.01
C VAL A 87 1.35 -8.94 -2.69
N GLU A 88 0.39 -9.45 -1.93
CA GLU A 88 -0.88 -9.94 -2.48
C GLU A 88 -1.67 -8.81 -3.14
N MET A 89 -1.79 -7.65 -2.49
CA MET A 89 -2.51 -6.48 -3.01
C MET A 89 -1.93 -6.00 -4.34
N LEU A 90 -0.60 -5.88 -4.46
CA LEU A 90 0.04 -5.48 -5.71
C LEU A 90 -0.20 -6.51 -6.82
N SER A 91 -0.20 -7.80 -6.46
CA SER A 91 -0.44 -8.90 -7.38
C SER A 91 -1.90 -8.92 -7.87
N ASP A 92 -2.87 -8.69 -6.97
CA ASP A 92 -4.28 -8.55 -7.34
C ASP A 92 -4.49 -7.36 -8.28
N TRP A 93 -3.91 -6.19 -7.98
CA TRP A 93 -4.02 -5.04 -8.88
C TRP A 93 -3.42 -5.32 -10.26
N LYS A 94 -2.30 -6.06 -10.33
CA LYS A 94 -1.76 -6.50 -11.61
C LYS A 94 -2.71 -7.45 -12.33
N ALA A 95 -3.25 -8.46 -11.65
CA ALA A 95 -4.19 -9.42 -12.23
C ALA A 95 -5.48 -8.72 -12.70
N ALA A 96 -5.99 -7.75 -11.94
CA ALA A 96 -7.12 -6.91 -12.34
C ALA A 96 -6.84 -6.22 -13.68
N THR A 97 -5.66 -5.62 -13.86
CA THR A 97 -5.31 -4.96 -15.14
C THR A 97 -5.23 -5.93 -16.33
N GLU A 98 -4.97 -7.22 -16.12
CA GLU A 98 -4.99 -8.20 -17.21
C GLU A 98 -6.41 -8.61 -17.62
N ARG A 99 -7.40 -8.36 -16.76
CA ARG A 99 -8.80 -8.72 -16.99
C ARG A 99 -9.57 -7.60 -17.71
N HIS A 100 -9.09 -6.37 -17.69
CA HIS A 100 -9.72 -5.23 -18.38
C HIS A 100 -9.07 -4.95 -19.74
N ASP A 101 -9.89 -4.55 -20.72
CA ASP A 101 -9.41 -4.29 -22.09
C ASP A 101 -8.41 -3.11 -22.17
N ASP A 102 -8.50 -2.16 -21.24
CA ASP A 102 -7.64 -0.97 -21.12
C ASP A 102 -6.80 -0.94 -19.83
N GLY A 103 -6.56 -2.10 -19.22
CA GLY A 103 -5.86 -2.20 -17.95
C GLY A 103 -4.43 -1.65 -17.99
N ASP A 104 -4.10 -0.78 -17.05
CA ASP A 104 -2.79 -0.13 -16.94
C ASP A 104 -2.37 -0.07 -15.46
N LEU A 105 -1.39 -0.89 -15.07
CA LEU A 105 -0.91 -0.94 -13.70
C LEU A 105 -0.22 0.37 -13.26
N VAL A 106 0.45 1.09 -14.17
CA VAL A 106 1.05 2.39 -13.84
C VAL A 106 -0.04 3.36 -13.45
N LYS A 107 -1.12 3.45 -14.24
CA LYS A 107 -2.30 4.27 -13.94
C LYS A 107 -2.98 3.82 -12.65
N SER A 108 -3.17 2.51 -12.45
CA SER A 108 -3.75 1.95 -11.22
C SER A 108 -2.95 2.37 -9.99
N LEU A 109 -1.61 2.23 -9.99
CA LEU A 109 -0.77 2.68 -8.87
C LEU A 109 -0.96 4.18 -8.55
N ARG A 110 -1.17 5.06 -9.54
CA ARG A 110 -1.45 6.48 -9.29
C ARG A 110 -2.83 6.71 -8.67
N ILE A 111 -3.84 6.00 -9.15
CA ILE A 111 -5.21 6.10 -8.62
C ILE A 111 -5.25 5.58 -7.19
N GLN A 112 -4.65 4.41 -6.94
CA GLN A 112 -4.64 3.76 -5.63
C GLN A 112 -3.83 4.57 -4.61
N GLN A 113 -2.74 5.22 -5.03
CA GLN A 113 -1.99 6.14 -4.17
C GLN A 113 -2.89 7.22 -3.57
N GLY A 114 -3.71 7.87 -4.41
CA GLY A 114 -4.67 8.86 -3.94
C GLY A 114 -5.80 8.25 -3.12
N ARG A 115 -6.38 7.14 -3.58
CA ARG A 115 -7.50 6.44 -2.92
C ARG A 115 -7.17 6.02 -1.49
N PHE A 116 -5.96 5.50 -1.27
CA PHE A 116 -5.55 4.93 0.01
C PHE A 116 -4.56 5.79 0.78
N ALA A 117 -4.39 7.05 0.38
CA ALA A 117 -3.46 8.00 0.99
C ALA A 117 -2.04 7.42 1.17
N MET A 118 -1.59 6.59 0.22
CA MET A 118 -0.26 5.99 0.30
C MET A 118 0.81 7.06 0.14
N THR A 119 1.80 7.04 1.03
CA THR A 119 2.94 7.94 0.93
C THR A 119 3.75 7.65 -0.33
N TRP A 120 4.58 8.62 -0.72
CA TRP A 120 5.46 8.45 -1.87
C TRP A 120 6.39 7.24 -1.70
N GLN A 121 6.97 7.04 -0.52
CA GLN A 121 7.92 5.94 -0.29
C GLN A 121 7.27 4.57 -0.51
N LEU A 122 6.09 4.32 0.04
CA LEU A 122 5.39 3.05 -0.17
C LEU A 122 5.03 2.87 -1.65
N THR A 123 4.47 3.89 -2.29
CA THR A 123 4.12 3.85 -3.71
C THR A 123 5.35 3.59 -4.59
N GLN A 124 6.50 4.14 -4.20
CA GLN A 124 7.78 3.93 -4.85
C GLN A 124 8.26 2.48 -4.71
N ILE A 125 8.16 1.89 -3.52
CA ILE A 125 8.51 0.47 -3.27
C ILE A 125 7.63 -0.46 -4.12
N LEU A 126 6.32 -0.20 -4.17
CA LEU A 126 5.40 -0.98 -5.01
C LEU A 126 5.74 -0.85 -6.50
N SER A 127 6.07 0.37 -6.96
CA SER A 127 6.50 0.62 -8.34
C SER A 127 7.82 -0.08 -8.67
N ASN A 128 8.78 -0.06 -7.75
CA ASN A 128 10.06 -0.77 -7.91
C ASN A 128 9.86 -2.26 -8.06
N THR A 129 8.98 -2.83 -7.23
CA THR A 129 8.65 -4.26 -7.26
C THR A 129 7.99 -4.63 -8.58
N ALA A 130 7.00 -3.86 -9.03
CA ALA A 130 6.35 -4.09 -10.33
C ALA A 130 7.33 -3.99 -11.51
N ALA A 131 8.24 -3.02 -11.50
CA ALA A 131 9.26 -2.88 -12.54
C ALA A 131 10.27 -4.04 -12.53
N HIS A 132 10.70 -4.48 -11.34
CA HIS A 132 11.61 -5.62 -11.17
C HIS A 132 11.07 -6.90 -11.79
N PHE A 133 9.77 -7.17 -11.63
CA PHE A 133 9.10 -8.31 -12.25
C PHE A 133 8.64 -8.08 -13.70
N GLY A 134 8.96 -6.93 -14.29
CA GLY A 134 8.59 -6.59 -15.67
C GLY A 134 7.09 -6.35 -15.87
N TRP A 135 6.33 -6.10 -14.80
CA TRP A 135 4.89 -5.82 -14.86
C TRP A 135 4.59 -4.41 -15.38
N ILE A 136 5.56 -3.51 -15.23
CA ILE A 136 5.59 -2.18 -15.85
C ILE A 136 6.96 -1.95 -16.49
N PRO A 137 7.09 -1.06 -17.49
CA PRO A 137 8.39 -0.66 -18.02
C PRO A 137 9.25 -0.01 -16.93
N GLU A 138 10.56 -0.27 -16.96
CA GLU A 138 11.52 0.31 -16.01
C GLU A 138 11.46 1.85 -16.00
N GLN A 139 11.18 2.48 -17.14
CA GLN A 139 11.06 3.94 -17.28
C GLN A 139 9.77 4.49 -16.66
N ALA A 140 8.77 3.63 -16.44
CA ALA A 140 7.51 3.98 -15.79
C ALA A 140 7.57 3.83 -14.26
N ARG A 141 8.65 3.24 -13.74
CA ARG A 141 8.98 3.29 -12.32
C ARG A 141 9.07 4.76 -11.93
N ARG A 142 8.30 5.22 -10.94
CA ARG A 142 8.45 6.59 -10.42
C ARG A 142 9.88 6.75 -9.89
N VAL A 143 10.47 7.94 -9.94
CA VAL A 143 11.86 8.14 -9.45
C VAL A 143 12.04 9.47 -8.74
N GLU A 144 11.03 10.35 -8.69
CA GLU A 144 11.12 11.60 -7.93
C GLU A 144 9.95 11.74 -6.95
N PRO A 145 10.21 12.19 -5.70
CA PRO A 145 9.18 12.69 -4.80
C PRO A 145 8.36 13.75 -5.54
N PRO A 146 7.02 13.78 -5.44
CA PRO A 146 6.26 14.93 -5.93
C PRO A 146 6.80 16.14 -5.18
N LEU A 147 7.44 17.08 -5.91
CA LEU A 147 8.06 18.33 -5.44
C LEU A 147 7.87 18.52 -3.93
N MET A 148 8.75 17.89 -3.13
CA MET A 148 8.93 18.36 -1.76
C MET A 148 9.44 19.79 -1.93
N ASP A 149 8.76 20.76 -1.31
CA ASP A 149 9.31 22.12 -1.21
C ASP A 149 10.79 22.00 -0.88
N ALA A 150 11.64 22.80 -1.53
CA ALA A 150 13.10 22.68 -1.45
C ALA A 150 13.62 22.58 0.00
N ASP A 151 12.86 23.14 0.95
CA ASP A 151 13.11 23.10 2.38
C ASP A 151 12.96 21.69 2.99
N LEU A 152 11.98 20.88 2.58
CA LEU A 152 11.80 19.51 3.06
C LEU A 152 12.78 18.53 2.42
N ALA A 153 13.15 18.74 1.15
CA ALA A 153 14.22 17.99 0.52
C ALA A 153 15.56 18.26 1.24
N ALA A 154 15.85 19.52 1.58
CA ALA A 154 17.02 19.88 2.38
C ALA A 154 16.97 19.31 3.81
N ILE A 155 15.78 19.21 4.43
CA ILE A 155 15.61 18.58 5.75
C ILE A 155 15.80 17.06 5.66
N HIS A 156 15.27 16.39 4.63
CA HIS A 156 15.47 14.96 4.42
C HIS A 156 16.93 14.64 4.13
N ASP A 157 17.57 15.39 3.23
CA ASP A 157 18.98 15.19 2.87
C ASP A 157 19.90 15.48 4.06
N ARG A 158 19.57 16.50 4.88
CA ARG A 158 20.24 16.75 6.16
C ARG A 158 19.98 15.65 7.19
N ALA A 159 18.78 15.10 7.28
CA ALA A 159 18.45 14.03 8.24
C ALA A 159 19.10 12.69 7.85
N VAL A 160 19.14 12.36 6.56
CA VAL A 160 19.82 11.19 6.02
C VAL A 160 21.33 11.35 6.16
N THR A 161 21.89 12.52 5.82
CA THR A 161 23.33 12.78 5.97
C THR A 161 23.74 12.87 7.44
N ALA A 162 22.93 13.48 8.31
CA ALA A 162 23.18 13.53 9.76
C ALA A 162 23.07 12.13 10.39
N GLY A 163 22.05 11.34 10.02
CA GLY A 163 21.91 9.97 10.47
C GLY A 163 23.03 9.05 9.95
N GLN A 164 23.53 9.28 8.74
CA GLN A 164 24.67 8.52 8.19
C GLN A 164 26.01 8.95 8.83
N ALA A 165 26.20 10.25 9.11
CA ALA A 165 27.40 10.77 9.75
C ALA A 165 27.47 10.44 11.26
N GLU A 166 26.32 10.33 11.95
CA GLU A 166 26.28 9.87 13.35
C GLU A 166 26.51 8.36 13.49
N LEU A 167 26.30 7.57 12.42
CA LEU A 167 26.44 6.11 12.43
C LEU A 167 27.78 5.58 11.89
N GLU A 168 28.66 6.46 11.42
CA GLU A 168 30.06 6.12 11.10
C GLU A 168 30.84 5.89 12.40
N GLY A 169 31.12 4.62 12.71
CA GLY A 169 31.88 4.20 13.90
C GLY A 169 31.05 3.48 14.97
N TRP A 170 29.73 3.40 14.80
CA TRP A 170 28.84 2.68 15.71
C TRP A 170 28.72 1.22 15.30
N ASP A 171 28.93 0.31 16.26
CA ASP A 171 28.70 -1.10 16.03
C ASP A 171 27.20 -1.45 16.06
N GLN A 172 26.88 -2.73 15.84
CA GLN A 172 25.50 -3.19 15.74
C GLN A 172 24.71 -2.98 17.06
N ASP A 173 25.36 -3.06 18.21
CA ASP A 173 24.73 -2.92 19.52
C ASP A 173 24.46 -1.44 19.86
N ASP A 174 25.36 -0.54 19.45
CA ASP A 174 25.17 0.91 19.54
C ASP A 174 23.94 1.37 18.73
N ARG A 175 23.77 0.80 17.53
CA ARG A 175 22.63 1.07 16.64
C ARG A 175 21.31 0.59 17.22
N LEU A 176 21.30 -0.59 17.84
CA LEU A 176 20.13 -1.17 18.49
C LEU A 176 19.70 -0.36 19.71
N LYS A 177 20.64 0.09 20.55
CA LYS A 177 20.34 0.94 21.71
C LYS A 177 19.73 2.28 21.32
N ALA A 178 20.28 2.97 20.33
CA ALA A 178 19.76 4.26 19.91
C ALA A 178 18.39 4.16 19.23
N PHE A 179 18.14 3.09 18.49
CA PHE A 179 16.80 2.78 18.01
C PHE A 179 15.83 2.63 19.21
N ASP A 180 16.21 1.85 20.22
CA ASP A 180 15.41 1.63 21.43
C ASP A 180 15.18 2.91 22.27
N GLU A 181 16.13 3.86 22.26
CA GLU A 181 16.03 5.16 22.93
C GLU A 181 15.21 6.18 22.13
N SER A 182 15.34 6.21 20.80
CA SER A 182 14.52 7.06 19.92
C SER A 182 13.02 6.72 19.95
N GLN A 183 12.68 5.48 20.29
CA GLN A 183 11.30 5.03 20.48
C GLN A 183 10.73 5.45 21.85
N ARG A 184 11.54 5.96 22.79
CA ARG A 184 11.11 6.24 24.17
C ARG A 184 10.56 7.64 24.41
N ASP A 185 10.68 8.59 23.48
CA ASP A 185 10.14 9.95 23.69
C ASP A 185 9.50 10.56 22.44
N VAL A 186 8.40 9.95 21.99
CA VAL A 186 7.57 10.40 20.85
C VAL A 186 6.53 11.46 21.26
N ALA A 187 6.37 11.72 22.55
CA ALA A 187 5.37 12.65 23.08
C ALA A 187 5.53 14.10 22.57
N PRO A 188 6.74 14.68 22.45
CA PRO A 188 6.93 16.03 21.93
C PRO A 188 6.57 16.14 20.44
N LEU A 189 6.87 15.11 19.64
CA LEU A 189 6.54 15.06 18.21
C LEU A 189 5.03 14.94 17.98
N LEU A 190 4.33 14.18 18.83
CA LEU A 190 2.88 14.08 18.78
C LEU A 190 2.18 15.41 19.10
N GLU A 191 2.69 16.18 20.06
CA GLU A 191 2.17 17.51 20.38
C GLU A 191 2.42 18.52 19.23
N GLU A 192 3.57 18.44 18.57
CA GLU A 192 3.86 19.29 17.41
C GLU A 192 2.95 18.96 16.20
N VAL A 193 2.68 17.68 15.95
CA VAL A 193 1.72 17.26 14.91
C VAL A 193 0.30 17.73 15.22
N LYS A 194 -0.12 17.68 16.50
CA LYS A 194 -1.44 18.21 16.92
C LYS A 194 -1.52 19.72 16.69
N ARG A 195 -0.47 20.47 17.03
CA ARG A 195 -0.38 21.92 16.82
C ARG A 195 -0.52 22.29 15.34
N LEU A 196 0.26 21.65 14.48
CA LEU A 196 0.22 21.91 13.03
C LEU A 196 -1.14 21.57 12.41
N ARG A 197 -1.81 20.50 12.87
CA ARG A 197 -3.18 20.16 12.43
C ARG A 197 -4.20 21.22 12.84
N ALA A 198 -4.08 21.78 14.05
CA ALA A 198 -4.96 22.85 14.51
C ALA A 198 -4.76 24.15 13.72
N GLU A 199 -3.52 24.50 13.40
CA GLU A 199 -3.20 25.68 12.57
C GLU A 199 -3.70 25.53 11.13
N LEU A 200 -3.65 24.32 10.56
CA LEU A 200 -4.15 24.04 9.22
C LEU A 200 -5.69 24.08 9.14
N ALA A 201 -6.38 23.62 10.19
CA ALA A 201 -7.85 23.66 10.28
C ALA A 201 -8.42 25.07 10.52
N ALA A 202 -7.57 26.03 10.90
CA ALA A 202 -7.93 27.43 11.14
C ALA A 202 -7.73 28.34 9.91
N ARG A 203 -7.30 27.79 8.77
CA ARG A 203 -7.17 28.48 7.47
C ARG A 203 -8.31 28.10 6.54
#